data_AF-A0A531KFN0-F1
#
_entry.id   AF-A0A531KFN0-F1
#
_cell.length_a   1.000
_cell.length_b   1.000
_cell.length_c   1.000
_cell.angle_alpha   90.00
_cell.angle_beta   90.00
_cell.angle_gamma   90.00
#
_symmetry.space_group_name_H-M   'P 1'
#
loop_
_entity.id
_entity.type
_entity.pdbx_description
1 polymer ?
#
loop_
_entity_poly.entity_id
_entity_poly.type
_entity_poly.pdbx_seq_one_letter_code
_entity_poly.pdbx_strand_id
1 'polypeptide(L)'
;PEIQGLYVASGFNSCGIESSGGAGKVMAEWMSTGLAAGDCWEMDVRRSMPFQRNRRYLYDRTVEAVGNLWSLHLPHKSPRTARKVRVSPLHDRLSAVGANFGESAGWERVQWFGAPGSPNESHATYGRDEWFERSGAEHTATRSGVTLFDQTSFAHLLV
;
A
#
# COMPACT_ATOMS: atom_id res chain seq x y z
N PRO A 1 14.94 -10.61 7.94
CA PRO A 1 14.19 -11.64 8.70
C PRO A 1 14.74 -13.07 8.57
N GLU A 2 15.48 -13.39 7.51
CA GLU A 2 15.95 -14.76 7.21
C GLU A 2 17.23 -15.15 7.97
N ILE A 3 17.97 -14.18 8.52
CA ILE A 3 19.24 -14.38 9.23
C ILE A 3 19.12 -13.79 10.64
N GLN A 4 19.35 -14.63 11.66
CA GLN A 4 19.32 -14.21 13.05
C GLN A 4 20.49 -13.28 13.37
N GLY A 5 20.21 -12.19 14.10
CA GLY A 5 21.23 -11.21 14.49
C GLY A 5 21.71 -10.28 13.37
N LEU A 6 21.18 -10.41 12.15
CA LEU A 6 21.45 -9.47 11.07
C LEU A 6 20.43 -8.32 11.09
N TYR A 7 20.95 -7.12 11.29
CA TYR A 7 20.19 -5.87 11.27
C TYR A 7 20.52 -5.08 10.01
N VAL A 8 19.52 -4.38 9.45
CA VAL A 8 19.67 -3.60 8.22
C VAL A 8 19.15 -2.19 8.44
N ALA A 9 20.04 -1.20 8.31
CA ALA A 9 19.71 0.21 8.24
C ALA A 9 20.20 0.75 6.90
N SER A 10 19.34 0.68 5.87
CA SER A 10 19.69 1.08 4.50
C SER A 10 18.47 1.66 3.77
N GLY A 11 18.65 2.12 2.54
CA GLY A 11 17.55 2.64 1.72
C GLY A 11 17.15 4.08 2.03
N PHE A 12 18.00 4.84 2.73
CA PHE A 12 17.77 6.25 3.06
C PHE A 12 18.02 7.21 1.89
N ASN A 13 17.39 6.95 0.75
CA ASN A 13 17.51 7.82 -0.43
C ASN A 13 17.03 9.24 -0.09
N SER A 14 17.79 10.26 -0.49
CA SER A 14 17.52 11.70 -0.32
C SER A 14 17.42 12.26 1.11
N CYS A 15 17.21 11.44 2.15
CA CYS A 15 17.00 11.90 3.54
C CYS A 15 17.95 11.25 4.57
N GLY A 16 19.01 10.58 4.12
CA GLY A 16 19.89 9.79 5.00
C GLY A 16 20.66 10.58 6.05
N ILE A 17 21.20 11.75 5.72
CA ILE A 17 21.95 12.57 6.69
C ILE A 17 21.01 13.05 7.80
N GLU A 18 19.85 13.61 7.44
CA GLU A 18 18.84 14.10 8.38
C GLU A 18 18.31 12.99 9.30
N SER A 19 18.03 11.81 8.74
CA SER A 19 17.46 10.68 9.48
C SER A 19 18.49 9.86 10.27
N SER A 20 19.79 10.03 10.01
CA SER A 20 20.86 9.16 10.51
C SER A 20 20.91 9.06 12.03
N GLY A 21 20.76 10.19 12.74
CA GLY A 21 20.82 10.22 14.20
C GLY A 21 19.69 9.42 14.85
N GLY A 22 18.45 9.64 14.38
CA GLY A 22 17.27 8.91 14.85
C GLY A 22 17.34 7.43 14.51
N ALA A 23 17.71 7.10 13.27
CA ALA A 23 17.92 5.73 12.84
C ALA A 23 18.97 5.02 13.69
N GLY A 24 20.12 5.66 13.96
CA GLY A 24 21.17 5.10 14.81
C GLY A 24 20.68 4.79 16.22
N LYS A 25 19.91 5.71 16.84
CA LYS A 25 19.29 5.48 18.15
C LYS A 25 18.34 4.28 18.14
N VAL A 26 17.40 4.22 17.20
CA VAL A 26 16.44 3.12 17.08
C VAL A 26 17.16 1.79 16.91
N MET A 27 18.19 1.74 16.05
CA MET A 27 18.95 0.52 15.81
C MET A 27 19.75 0.08 17.04
N ALA A 28 20.40 1.01 17.76
CA ALA A 28 21.15 0.69 18.97
C ALA A 28 20.24 0.15 20.08
N GLU A 29 19.08 0.76 20.29
CA GLU A 29 18.08 0.28 21.26
C GLU A 29 17.52 -1.09 20.86
N TRP A 30 17.27 -1.31 19.57
CA TRP A 30 16.78 -2.59 19.06
C TRP A 30 17.81 -3.72 19.21
N MET A 31 19.08 -3.46 18.92
CA MET A 31 20.15 -4.44 19.11
C MET A 31 20.37 -4.78 20.60
N SER A 32 20.23 -3.79 21.48
CA SER A 32 20.47 -3.96 22.93
C SER A 32 19.31 -4.69 23.63
N THR A 33 18.07 -4.35 23.30
CA THR A 33 16.87 -4.84 24.01
C THR A 33 16.14 -5.97 23.30
N GLY A 34 16.45 -6.20 22.01
CA GLY A 34 15.69 -7.11 21.15
C GLY A 34 14.36 -6.55 20.64
N LEU A 35 13.96 -5.34 21.07
CA LEU A 35 12.70 -4.69 20.71
C LEU A 35 12.96 -3.33 20.04
N ALA A 36 12.23 -3.04 18.98
CA ALA A 36 12.32 -1.75 18.32
C ALA A 36 11.81 -0.61 19.23
N ALA A 37 12.47 0.54 19.16
CA ALA A 37 12.06 1.74 19.86
C ALA A 37 10.83 2.36 19.19
N GLY A 38 9.64 2.06 19.70
CA GLY A 38 8.37 2.53 19.13
C GLY A 38 7.90 1.73 17.91
N ASP A 39 6.89 2.25 17.21
CA ASP A 39 6.38 1.62 15.99
C ASP A 39 7.31 1.93 14.79
N CYS A 40 8.01 0.90 14.33
CA CYS A 40 8.92 0.96 13.18
C CYS A 40 8.39 0.17 11.98
N TRP A 41 7.10 -0.20 11.95
CA TRP A 41 6.56 -1.09 10.92
C TRP A 41 6.76 -0.55 9.49
N GLU A 42 6.66 0.76 9.28
CA GLU A 42 6.86 1.40 7.98
C GLU A 42 8.31 1.32 7.48
N MET A 43 9.28 1.12 8.37
CA MET A 43 10.69 0.94 8.04
C MET A 43 11.15 -0.51 8.12
N ASP A 44 10.32 -1.43 8.61
CA ASP A 44 10.70 -2.82 8.81
C ASP A 44 10.87 -3.57 7.49
N VAL A 45 12.00 -4.24 7.31
CA VAL A 45 12.31 -5.03 6.11
C VAL A 45 11.29 -6.14 5.84
N ARG A 46 10.54 -6.61 6.85
CA ARG A 46 9.49 -7.64 6.73
C ARG A 46 8.28 -7.16 5.96
N ARG A 47 8.07 -5.84 5.84
CA ARG A 47 6.96 -5.29 5.04
C ARG A 47 7.17 -5.52 3.54
N SER A 48 8.41 -5.74 3.10
CA SER A 48 8.75 -5.97 1.70
C SER A 48 8.43 -7.42 1.30
N MET A 49 7.43 -7.57 0.45
CA MET A 49 6.98 -8.87 -0.04
C MET A 49 8.01 -9.47 -1.02
N PRO A 50 8.15 -10.81 -1.10
CA PRO A 50 9.15 -11.45 -1.96
C PRO A 50 9.11 -11.00 -3.43
N PHE A 51 7.92 -10.77 -3.98
CA PHE A 51 7.76 -10.32 -5.37
C PHE A 51 8.33 -8.92 -5.62
N GLN A 52 8.48 -8.08 -4.60
CA GLN A 52 8.97 -6.69 -4.73
C GLN A 52 10.50 -6.63 -4.91
N ARG A 53 11.21 -7.75 -4.71
CA ARG A 53 12.68 -7.82 -4.79
C ARG A 53 13.22 -7.82 -6.23
N ASN A 54 12.35 -7.94 -7.24
CA ASN A 54 12.79 -8.03 -8.63
C ASN A 54 13.17 -6.66 -9.22
N ARG A 55 14.13 -6.67 -10.15
CA ARG A 55 14.71 -5.46 -10.74
C ARG A 55 13.67 -4.54 -11.40
N ARG A 56 12.66 -5.09 -12.05
CA ARG A 56 11.61 -4.31 -12.74
C ARG A 56 10.73 -3.58 -11.74
N TYR A 57 10.24 -4.27 -10.71
CA TYR A 57 9.45 -3.65 -9.65
C TYR A 57 10.25 -2.54 -8.95
N LEU A 58 11.49 -2.83 -8.57
CA LEU A 58 12.35 -1.86 -7.89
C LEU A 58 12.62 -0.64 -8.77
N TYR A 59 12.89 -0.83 -10.06
CA TYR A 59 13.10 0.29 -10.99
C TYR A 59 11.83 1.14 -11.09
N ASP A 60 10.71 0.54 -11.49
CA ASP A 60 9.45 1.24 -11.72
C ASP A 60 8.97 1.99 -10.46
N ARG A 61 9.05 1.34 -9.29
CA ARG A 61 8.54 1.91 -8.03
C ARG A 61 9.50 2.93 -7.42
N THR A 62 10.80 2.72 -7.50
CA THR A 62 11.79 3.69 -6.97
C THR A 62 11.79 4.97 -7.78
N VAL A 63 11.70 4.87 -9.11
CA VAL A 63 11.62 6.06 -9.98
C VAL A 63 10.39 6.91 -9.62
N GLU A 64 9.23 6.29 -9.44
CA GLU A 64 8.03 7.00 -8.99
C GLU A 64 8.17 7.57 -7.57
N ALA A 65 8.67 6.78 -6.61
CA ALA A 65 8.77 7.20 -5.21
C ALA A 65 9.71 8.40 -5.04
N VAL A 66 10.90 8.35 -5.65
CA VAL A 66 11.88 9.45 -5.61
C VAL A 66 11.35 10.66 -6.37
N GLY A 67 10.71 10.46 -7.52
CA GLY A 67 10.08 11.55 -8.28
C GLY A 67 8.95 12.24 -7.53
N ASN A 68 8.32 11.56 -6.57
CA ASN A 68 7.25 12.11 -5.75
C ASN A 68 7.73 12.91 -4.53
N LEU A 69 9.04 13.00 -4.25
CA LEU A 69 9.58 13.61 -3.02
C LEU A 69 8.99 15.00 -2.72
N TRP A 70 8.86 15.85 -3.74
CA TRP A 70 8.29 17.21 -3.63
C TRP A 70 6.88 17.34 -4.21
N SER A 71 6.24 16.22 -4.52
CA SER A 71 4.87 16.22 -5.01
C SER A 71 3.87 16.42 -3.87
N LEU A 72 2.67 16.90 -4.20
CA LEU A 72 1.57 16.93 -3.26
C LEU A 72 1.15 15.49 -2.92
N HIS A 73 1.12 15.18 -1.62
CA HIS A 73 0.71 13.88 -1.09
C HIS A 73 -0.75 13.96 -0.66
N LEU A 74 -1.63 13.88 -1.65
CA LEU A 74 -3.07 13.91 -1.46
C LEU A 74 -3.58 12.62 -0.79
N PRO A 75 -4.64 12.69 0.03
CA PRO A 75 -5.37 11.50 0.47
C PRO A 75 -5.78 10.62 -0.71
N HIS A 76 -5.84 9.31 -0.51
CA HIS A 76 -6.19 8.31 -1.52
C HIS A 76 -5.24 8.23 -2.73
N LYS A 77 -4.11 8.96 -2.72
CA LYS A 77 -3.07 8.83 -3.74
C LYS A 77 -2.56 7.39 -3.75
N SER A 78 -2.76 6.72 -4.88
CA SER A 78 -2.26 5.37 -5.12
C SER A 78 -1.08 5.41 -6.10
N PRO A 79 -0.09 4.51 -5.97
CA PRO A 79 0.99 4.39 -6.94
C PRO A 79 0.47 4.15 -8.36
N ARG A 80 1.14 4.74 -9.35
CA ARG A 80 0.82 4.55 -10.77
C ARG A 80 1.67 3.47 -11.42
N THR A 81 2.85 3.17 -10.86
CA THR A 81 3.77 2.16 -11.38
C THR A 81 3.69 0.85 -10.59
N ALA A 82 4.23 -0.23 -11.16
CA ALA A 82 4.26 -1.56 -10.55
C ALA A 82 2.88 -2.04 -10.05
N ARG A 83 1.86 -1.85 -10.90
CA ARG A 83 0.45 -2.23 -10.68
C ARG A 83 0.12 -3.61 -11.24
N LYS A 84 -1.01 -4.17 -10.82
CA LYS A 84 -1.53 -5.49 -11.25
C LYS A 84 -0.53 -6.63 -11.01
N VAL A 85 0.28 -6.52 -9.96
CA VAL A 85 1.22 -7.58 -9.57
C VAL A 85 0.48 -8.74 -8.91
N ARG A 86 -0.54 -8.42 -8.09
CA ARG A 86 -1.46 -9.39 -7.51
C ARG A 86 -2.87 -8.88 -7.71
N VAL A 87 -3.74 -9.72 -8.24
CA VAL A 87 -5.14 -9.42 -8.48
C VAL A 87 -5.99 -10.56 -7.93
N SER A 88 -7.16 -10.24 -7.37
CA SER A 88 -8.06 -11.28 -6.89
C SER A 88 -8.66 -12.07 -8.05
N PRO A 89 -9.17 -13.29 -7.82
CA PRO A 89 -9.96 -14.03 -8.81
C PRO A 89 -11.22 -13.30 -9.29
N LEU A 90 -11.64 -12.25 -8.59
CA LEU A 90 -12.80 -11.43 -8.93
C LEU A 90 -12.43 -10.16 -9.69
N HIS A 91 -11.13 -9.84 -9.84
CA HIS A 91 -10.66 -8.57 -10.38
C HIS A 91 -11.36 -8.14 -11.67
N ASP A 92 -11.46 -9.03 -12.67
CA ASP A 92 -12.07 -8.69 -13.96
C ASP A 92 -13.59 -8.47 -13.84
N ARG A 93 -14.26 -9.24 -12.97
CA ARG A 93 -15.70 -9.07 -12.68
C ARG A 93 -15.96 -7.75 -11.96
N LEU A 94 -15.12 -7.43 -10.98
CA LEU A 94 -15.19 -6.18 -10.23
C LEU A 94 -14.90 -4.98 -11.14
N SER A 95 -13.90 -5.09 -12.01
CA SER A 95 -13.59 -4.06 -13.01
C SER A 95 -14.77 -3.81 -13.95
N ALA A 96 -15.46 -4.86 -14.40
CA ALA A 96 -16.61 -4.72 -15.30
C ALA A 96 -17.79 -3.96 -14.66
N VAL A 97 -17.95 -4.05 -13.34
CA VAL A 97 -19.00 -3.33 -12.60
C VAL A 97 -18.53 -1.97 -12.05
N GLY A 98 -17.39 -1.45 -12.53
CA GLY A 98 -16.94 -0.09 -12.20
C GLY A 98 -16.04 0.00 -10.98
N ALA A 99 -15.34 -1.06 -10.58
CA ALA A 99 -14.40 -1.00 -9.45
C ALA A 99 -13.26 0.00 -9.69
N ASN A 100 -13.09 0.92 -8.76
CA ASN A 100 -11.92 1.79 -8.67
C ASN A 100 -10.87 1.13 -7.76
N PHE A 101 -9.69 0.81 -8.31
CA PHE A 101 -8.66 0.04 -7.60
C PHE A 101 -7.53 0.93 -7.10
N GLY A 102 -7.19 0.76 -5.83
CA GLY A 102 -5.93 1.20 -5.23
C GLY A 102 -4.97 0.03 -5.03
N GLU A 103 -3.67 0.32 -4.98
CA GLU A 103 -2.65 -0.68 -4.68
C GLU A 103 -2.30 -0.72 -3.19
N SER A 104 -2.26 -1.92 -2.62
CA SER A 104 -1.76 -2.17 -1.26
C SER A 104 -1.04 -3.52 -1.18
N ALA A 105 0.24 -3.52 -0.80
CA ALA A 105 1.08 -4.72 -0.70
C ALA A 105 1.07 -5.60 -1.99
N GLY A 106 1.06 -4.94 -3.15
CA GLY A 106 0.99 -5.48 -4.50
C GLY A 106 -0.39 -5.91 -4.97
N TRP A 107 -1.40 -5.87 -4.09
CA TRP A 107 -2.78 -6.19 -4.44
C TRP A 107 -3.50 -4.99 -5.04
N GLU A 108 -4.24 -5.24 -6.11
CA GLU A 108 -5.33 -4.37 -6.54
C GLU A 108 -6.53 -4.55 -5.62
N ARG A 109 -6.79 -3.56 -4.76
CA ARG A 109 -7.93 -3.54 -3.84
C ARG A 109 -8.96 -2.53 -4.30
N VAL A 110 -10.22 -2.95 -4.37
CA VAL A 110 -11.31 -2.02 -4.64
C VAL A 110 -11.42 -1.01 -3.50
N GLN A 111 -11.43 0.26 -3.85
CA GLN A 111 -11.64 1.37 -2.91
C GLN A 111 -13.12 1.76 -2.87
N TRP A 112 -13.78 1.78 -4.02
CA TRP A 112 -15.21 2.08 -4.21
C TRP A 112 -15.65 1.68 -5.63
N PHE A 113 -16.96 1.70 -5.90
CA PHE A 113 -17.52 1.39 -7.22
C PHE A 113 -18.17 2.60 -7.90
N GLY A 114 -17.72 2.91 -9.11
CA GLY A 114 -18.34 3.89 -10.00
C GLY A 114 -19.46 3.29 -10.85
N ALA A 115 -19.83 4.02 -11.90
CA ALA A 115 -20.76 3.49 -12.89
C ALA A 115 -20.13 2.28 -13.63
N PRO A 116 -20.90 1.26 -14.02
CA PRO A 116 -20.38 0.15 -14.81
C PRO A 116 -19.62 0.65 -16.05
N GLY A 117 -18.39 0.16 -16.23
CA GLY A 117 -17.50 0.59 -17.31
C GLY A 117 -16.73 1.90 -17.06
N SER A 118 -16.88 2.56 -15.91
CA SER A 118 -16.07 3.73 -15.57
C SER A 118 -14.58 3.36 -15.48
N PRO A 119 -13.68 4.21 -16.00
CA PRO A 119 -12.24 3.97 -15.88
C PRO A 119 -11.78 4.01 -14.41
N ASN A 120 -10.68 3.30 -14.14
CA ASN A 120 -10.02 3.40 -12.84
C ASN A 120 -9.24 4.72 -12.76
N GLU A 121 -9.91 5.77 -12.28
CA GLU A 121 -9.33 7.11 -12.12
C GLU A 121 -8.82 7.37 -10.70
N SER A 122 -7.89 8.33 -10.59
CA SER A 122 -7.36 8.75 -9.29
C SER A 122 -8.26 9.83 -8.68
N HIS A 123 -8.80 9.56 -7.50
CA HIS A 123 -9.66 10.48 -6.73
C HIS A 123 -8.90 11.17 -5.61
N ALA A 124 -7.64 11.48 -5.88
CA ALA A 124 -6.75 12.05 -4.89
C ALA A 124 -7.16 13.51 -4.65
N THR A 125 -7.82 13.77 -3.53
CA THR A 125 -8.33 15.10 -3.14
C THR A 125 -8.39 15.22 -1.62
N TYR A 126 -8.38 16.45 -1.10
CA TYR A 126 -8.63 16.73 0.32
C TYR A 126 -10.13 16.77 0.65
N GLY A 127 -10.98 16.94 -0.36
CA GLY A 127 -12.43 17.08 -0.20
C GLY A 127 -13.19 15.77 -0.33
N ARG A 128 -14.52 15.88 -0.18
CA ARG A 128 -15.44 14.84 -0.64
C ARG A 128 -15.61 14.99 -2.15
N ASP A 129 -15.57 13.87 -2.85
CA ASP A 129 -15.81 13.77 -4.28
C ASP A 129 -16.82 12.64 -4.53
N GLU A 130 -16.96 12.18 -5.77
CA GLU A 130 -17.89 11.12 -6.16
C GLU A 130 -17.79 9.89 -5.25
N TRP A 131 -16.57 9.48 -4.88
CA TRP A 131 -16.33 8.31 -4.02
C TRP A 131 -17.14 8.35 -2.71
N PHE A 132 -17.39 9.54 -2.15
CA PHE A 132 -18.07 9.69 -0.87
C PHE A 132 -19.54 9.26 -0.96
N GLU A 133 -20.25 9.72 -1.99
CA GLU A 133 -21.63 9.34 -2.25
C GLU A 133 -21.74 7.86 -2.64
N ARG A 134 -20.79 7.36 -3.44
CA ARG A 134 -20.72 5.94 -3.83
C ARG A 134 -20.52 5.02 -2.63
N SER A 135 -19.56 5.34 -1.76
CA SER A 135 -19.36 4.62 -0.51
C SER A 135 -20.58 4.72 0.42
N GLY A 136 -21.31 5.85 0.42
CA GLY A 136 -22.58 5.98 1.15
C GLY A 136 -23.67 5.02 0.64
N ALA A 137 -23.75 4.84 -0.68
CA ALA A 137 -24.64 3.86 -1.30
C ALA A 137 -24.23 2.41 -0.96
N GLU A 138 -22.93 2.08 -1.04
CA GLU A 138 -22.38 0.77 -0.64
C GLU A 138 -22.65 0.47 0.84
N HIS A 139 -22.49 1.47 1.72
CA HIS A 139 -22.81 1.36 3.14
C HIS A 139 -24.29 1.03 3.35
N THR A 140 -25.18 1.76 2.67
CA THR A 140 -26.63 1.55 2.78
C THR A 140 -27.00 0.15 2.29
N ALA A 141 -26.48 -0.28 1.13
CA ALA A 141 -26.69 -1.62 0.59
C ALA A 141 -26.22 -2.72 1.55
N THR A 142 -25.09 -2.50 2.23
CA THR A 142 -24.57 -3.43 3.24
C THR A 142 -25.44 -3.49 4.49
N ARG A 143 -26.05 -2.36 4.88
CA ARG A 143 -26.92 -2.29 6.06
C ARG A 143 -28.30 -2.87 5.83
N SER A 144 -28.87 -2.67 4.65
CA SER A 144 -30.26 -3.04 4.35
C SER A 144 -30.41 -4.24 3.43
N GLY A 145 -29.31 -4.79 2.93
CA GLY A 145 -29.30 -5.90 1.97
C GLY A 145 -28.13 -6.86 2.17
N VAL A 146 -27.59 -7.35 1.06
CA VAL A 146 -26.47 -8.30 1.03
C VAL A 146 -25.36 -7.72 0.16
N THR A 147 -24.15 -7.66 0.71
CA THR A 147 -22.95 -7.17 0.03
C THR A 147 -21.87 -8.24 0.03
N LEU A 148 -21.11 -8.30 -1.05
CA LEU A 148 -19.91 -9.14 -1.17
C LEU A 148 -18.65 -8.28 -0.97
N PHE A 149 -17.80 -8.66 -0.02
CA PHE A 149 -16.49 -8.04 0.19
C PHE A 149 -15.38 -8.96 -0.33
N ASP A 150 -14.52 -8.44 -1.19
CA ASP A 150 -13.31 -9.14 -1.60
C ASP A 150 -12.21 -8.99 -0.53
N GLN A 151 -12.01 -10.05 0.25
CA GLN A 151 -11.01 -10.11 1.31
C GLN A 151 -9.75 -10.91 0.91
N THR A 152 -9.58 -11.24 -0.38
CA THR A 152 -8.44 -12.02 -0.89
C THR A 152 -7.09 -11.41 -0.49
N SER A 153 -7.04 -10.09 -0.29
CA SER A 153 -5.80 -9.38 0.04
C SER A 153 -5.28 -9.63 1.47
N PHE A 154 -6.08 -10.22 2.35
CA PHE A 154 -5.66 -10.49 3.73
C PHE A 154 -4.50 -11.49 3.79
N ALA A 155 -3.85 -11.55 4.94
CA ALA A 155 -2.87 -12.60 5.21
C ALA A 155 -3.62 -13.89 5.55
N HIS A 156 -3.37 -14.94 4.78
CA HIS A 156 -3.90 -16.28 5.04
C HIS A 156 -2.74 -17.13 5.56
N LEU A 157 -2.75 -17.43 6.86
CA LEU A 157 -1.72 -18.21 7.53
C LEU A 157 -2.34 -19.54 7.96
N LEU A 158 -1.83 -20.63 7.42
CA LEU A 158 -2.12 -21.96 7.93
C LEU A 158 -1.01 -22.32 8.91
N VAL A 159 -1.36 -22.46 10.19
CA VAL A 159 -0.46 -22.80 11.29
C VAL A 159 -0.75 -24.23 11.74
#